data_AF-A0A6L8E811-F1
#
_entry.id   AF-A0A6L8E811-F1
#
_cell.length_a   1.000
_cell.length_b   1.000
_cell.length_c   1.000
_cell.angle_alpha   90.00
_cell.angle_beta   90.00
_cell.angle_gamma   90.00
#
_symmetry.space_group_name_H-M   'P 1'
#
loop_
_entity.id
_entity.type
_entity.pdbx_description
1 polymer ?
#
loop_
_entity_poly.entity_id
_entity_poly.type
_entity_poly.pdbx_seq_one_letter_code
_entity_poly.pdbx_strand_id
1 'polypeptide(L)' 'MRLAVSNGQFRGAEWCVQRDEGPWAACDAYTVIRQEWIAKAQKEMPFEYYVKFAIARTGSKVLLASCHLS' A
#
# COMPACT_ATOMS: atom_id res chain seq x y z
N MET A 1 8.34 3.01 0.96
CA MET A 1 7.94 3.51 2.29
C MET A 1 7.93 5.03 2.37
N ARG A 2 9.05 5.73 2.12
CA ARG A 2 9.13 7.21 2.25
C ARG A 2 7.99 7.93 1.54
N LEU A 3 7.70 7.58 0.28
CA LEU A 3 6.64 8.21 -0.51
C LEU A 3 5.24 8.06 0.10
N ALA A 4 4.92 6.89 0.65
CA ALA A 4 3.62 6.65 1.29
C ALA A 4 3.49 7.41 2.62
N VAL A 5 4.58 7.51 3.38
CA VAL A 5 4.60 8.25 4.65
C VAL A 5 4.59 9.76 4.40
N SER A 6 5.22 10.25 3.34
CA SER A 6 5.33 11.68 3.06
C SER A 6 4.18 12.24 2.22
N ASN A 7 3.68 11.47 1.26
CA ASN A 7 2.72 11.92 0.26
C ASN A 7 1.50 11.00 0.15
N GLY A 8 1.44 9.92 0.93
CA GLY A 8 0.27 9.05 0.96
C GLY A 8 -0.85 9.67 1.79
N GLN A 9 -2.08 9.34 1.43
CA GLN A 9 -3.26 9.70 2.22
C GLN A 9 -3.64 8.53 3.10
N PHE A 10 -3.71 8.77 4.42
CA PHE A 10 -4.24 7.80 5.35
C PHE A 10 -5.72 7.52 5.06
N ARG A 11 -6.09 6.25 4.96
CA ARG A 11 -7.46 5.79 4.69
C ARG A 11 -8.15 5.26 5.94
N GLY A 12 -7.39 4.76 6.91
CA GLY A 12 -7.93 4.20 8.14
C GLY A 12 -7.04 3.12 8.74
N ALA A 13 -7.34 2.75 9.98
CA ALA A 13 -6.76 1.61 10.66
C ALA A 13 -7.69 0.39 10.48
N GLU A 14 -7.13 -0.77 10.16
CA GLU A 14 -7.88 -1.99 9.86
C GLU A 14 -7.12 -3.24 10.30
N TRP A 15 -7.85 -4.34 10.49
CA TRP A 15 -7.26 -5.65 10.71
C TRP A 15 -7.04 -6.36 9.38
N CYS A 16 -5.82 -6.86 9.15
CA CYS A 16 -5.47 -7.59 7.94
C CYS A 16 -4.96 -8.99 8.26
N VAL A 17 -5.23 -9.93 7.36
CA VAL A 17 -4.62 -11.26 7.35
C VAL A 17 -3.60 -11.29 6.22
N GLN A 18 -2.36 -11.69 6.48
CA GLN A 18 -1.29 -11.69 5.47
C GLN A 18 -1.47 -12.75 4.37
N ARG A 19 -2.18 -13.83 4.69
CA ARG A 19 -2.49 -14.97 3.82
C ARG A 19 -3.71 -15.70 4.40
N ASP A 20 -4.37 -16.54 3.61
CA ASP A 20 -5.46 -17.37 4.14
C ASP A 20 -4.98 -18.16 5.37
N GLU A 21 -5.77 -18.11 6.45
CA GLU A 21 -5.46 -18.69 7.78
C GLU A 21 -4.21 -18.11 8.49
N GLY A 22 -3.68 -16.98 8.02
CA GLY A 22 -2.57 -16.28 8.67
C GLY A 22 -2.95 -15.55 9.96
N PRO A 23 -1.96 -15.03 10.71
CA PRO A 23 -2.23 -14.21 11.88
C PRO A 23 -2.86 -12.86 11.46
N TRP A 24 -3.80 -12.38 12.27
CA TRP A 24 -4.32 -11.02 12.17
C TRP A 24 -3.27 -10.01 12.62
N ALA A 25 -3.10 -8.95 11.83
CA ALA A 25 -2.25 -7.82 12.15
C ALA A 25 -3.06 -6.53 12.11
N ALA A 26 -2.85 -5.65 13.09
CA ALA A 26 -3.35 -4.28 13.04
C ALA A 26 -2.52 -3.51 12.03
N CYS A 27 -3.18 -2.83 11.10
CA CYS A 27 -2.55 -2.13 10.00
C CYS A 27 -3.11 -0.72 9.83
N ASP A 28 -2.26 0.18 9.36
CA ASP A 28 -2.68 1.46 8.80
C ASP A 28 -2.68 1.37 7.26
N ALA A 29 -3.80 1.75 6.64
CA ALA A 29 -3.98 1.76 5.21
C ALA A 29 -3.78 3.17 4.63
N TYR A 30 -3.11 3.24 3.48
CA TYR A 30 -2.81 4.47 2.77
C TYR A 30 -3.07 4.31 1.28
N THR A 31 -3.44 5.39 0.61
CA THR A 31 -3.40 5.51 -0.85
C THR A 31 -2.25 6.42 -1.28
N VAL A 32 -1.58 6.05 -2.37
CA VAL A 32 -0.47 6.81 -2.93
C VAL A 32 -0.66 6.92 -4.43
N ILE A 33 -0.70 8.15 -4.94
CA ILE A 33 -0.74 8.40 -6.38
C ILE A 33 0.69 8.61 -6.89
N ARG A 34 1.08 7.87 -7.93
CA ARG A 34 2.35 8.08 -8.64
C ARG A 34 2.10 8.29 -10.13
N GLN A 35 2.90 9.14 -10.75
CA GLN A 35 2.99 9.17 -12.21
C GLN A 35 3.86 8.01 -12.65
N GLU A 36 3.30 7.10 -13.44
CA GLU A 36 3.98 5.95 -14.04
C GLU A 36 4.00 6.13 -15.56
N TRP A 37 5.12 5.82 -16.20
CA TRP A 37 5.21 5.85 -17.66
C TRP A 37 4.54 4.63 -18.28
N ILE A 38 3.56 4.87 -19.16
CA ILE A 38 2.84 3.80 -19.87
C ILE A 38 3.34 3.72 -21.29
N ALA A 39 4.20 2.74 -21.56
CA ALA A 39 4.82 2.55 -22.88
C ALA A 39 3.79 2.43 -24.02
N LYS A 40 2.65 1.76 -23.78
CA LYS A 40 1.57 1.60 -24.76
C LYS A 40 0.85 2.91 -25.11
N ALA A 41 0.75 3.84 -24.15
CA ALA A 41 0.10 5.13 -24.32
C ALA A 41 1.11 6.26 -24.60
N GLN A 42 2.41 5.96 -24.51
CA GLN A 42 3.54 6.89 -24.65
C GLN A 42 3.38 8.18 -23.82
N LYS A 43 2.89 8.04 -22.59
CA LYS A 43 2.72 9.17 -21.65
C LYS A 43 2.81 8.71 -20.20
N GLU A 44 3.03 9.67 -19.30
CA GLU A 44 2.84 9.47 -17.88
C GLU A 44 1.35 9.46 -17.53
N MET A 45 0.96 8.56 -16.64
CA MET A 45 -0.40 8.45 -16.13
C MET A 45 -0.40 8.26 -14.62
N PRO A 46 -1.38 8.83 -13.89
CA PRO A 46 -1.51 8.63 -12.45
C PRO A 46 -1.96 7.19 -12.15
N PHE A 47 -1.23 6.55 -11.25
CA PHE A 47 -1.51 5.22 -10.72
C PHE A 47 -1.78 5.30 -9.23
N GLU A 48 -2.87 4.68 -8.79
CA GLU A 48 -3.22 4.60 -7.38
C GLU A 48 -2.72 3.27 -6.78
N TYR A 49 -1.84 3.39 -5.80
CA TYR A 49 -1.32 2.29 -5.00
C TYR A 49 -1.99 2.28 -3.63
N TYR A 50 -2.43 1.10 -3.21
CA TYR A 50 -2.94 0.87 -1.87
C TYR A 50 -1.86 0.20 -1.03
N VAL A 51 -1.45 0.85 0.04
CA VAL A 51 -0.33 0.43 0.88
C VAL A 51 -0.83 0.24 2.30
N LYS A 52 -0.57 -0.94 2.88
CA LYS A 52 -0.92 -1.26 4.26
C LYS A 52 0.37 -1.53 5.05
N PHE A 53 0.49 -0.89 6.20
CA PHE A 53 1.62 -1.05 7.11
C PHE A 53 1.17 -1.76 8.37
N ALA A 54 1.82 -2.86 8.70
CA ALA A 54 1.63 -3.56 9.97
C ALA A 54 2.96 -3.69 10.72
N ILE A 55 2.90 -3.78 12.04
CA ILE A 55 4.04 -4.19 12.86
C ILE A 55 3.72 -5.58 13.42
N ALA A 56 4.53 -6.56 13.03
CA ALA A 56 4.44 -7.91 13.60
C ALA A 56 4.83 -7.88 15.08
N ARG A 57 4.34 -8.85 15.87
CA ARG A 57 4.67 -8.96 17.30
C ARG A 57 6.18 -9.00 17.59
N THR A 58 6.98 -9.49 16.64
CA THR A 58 8.45 -9.53 16.71
C THR A 58 9.13 -8.18 16.43
N GLY A 59 8.36 -7.12 16.14
CA GLY A 59 8.87 -5.81 15.73
C GLY A 59 9.16 -5.69 14.23
N SER A 60 8.96 -6.75 13.45
CA SER A 60 9.17 -6.73 12.00
C SER A 60 8.09 -5.91 11.30
N LYS A 61 8.49 -4.97 10.42
CA LYS A 61 7.56 -4.17 9.61
C LYS A 61 7.06 -5.02 8.45
N VAL A 62 5.75 -5.11 8.31
CA VAL A 62 5.08 -5.81 7.21
C VAL A 62 4.52 -4.76 6.28
N LEU A 63 4.89 -4.86 5.01
CA LEU A 63 4.40 -4.01 3.94
C LEU A 63 3.54 -4.87 2.99
N LEU A 64 2.26 -4.55 2.90
CA LEU A 64 1.41 -5.07 1.85
C LEU A 64 1.13 -3.93 0.87
N ALA A 65 1.35 -4.16 -0.42
CA ALA A 65 1.05 -3.19 -1.46
C ALA A 65 0.24 -3.87 -2.56
N SER A 66 -0.89 -3.29 -2.91
CA SER A 66 -1.65 -3.65 -4.11
C SER A 66 -1.70 -2.47 -5.06
N CYS A 67 -1.74 -2.78 -6.35
CA CYS A 67 -1.89 -1.81 -7.43
C CYS A 67 -3.16 -2.17 -8.19
N HIS A 68 -4.11 -1.24 -8.24
CA HIS A 68 -5.30 -1.39 -9.07
C HIS A 68 -5.14 -0.47 -10.28
N LEU A 69 -4.99 -1.08 -11.46
CA LEU A 69 -5.12 -0.40 -12.74
C LEU A 69 -6.61 -0.22 -12.99
N SER A 70 -7.18 0.92 -12.61
CA SER A 70 -8.53 1.31 -13.00
C SER A 70 -8.58 1.87 -14.42
#